data_AF-A0AAD2MCU3-F1
#
_entry.id   AF-A0AAD2MCU3-F1
#
_cell.length_a   1.000
_cell.length_b   1.000
_cell.length_c   1.000
_cell.angle_alpha   90.00
_cell.angle_beta   90.00
_cell.angle_gamma   90.00
#
_symmetry.space_group_name_H-M   'P 1'
#
loop_
_entity.id
_entity.type
_entity.pdbx_description
1 polymer ?
#
loop_
_entity_poly.entity_id
_entity_poly.type
_entity_poly.pdbx_seq_one_letter_code
_entity_poly.pdbx_strand_id
1 'polypeptide(L)'
;MKIKEALIGDTNEIMSLKQISEFDSSDERLQYLFCTNEGCTARLLFIPKGKNEEHLKTYKLNNHIDNCENFFERKELLERMKYKNDNAISISEEKIKEKIQRYCRELNKEEINTPQKKNKKPKANGVVGENTRKKNGTSHEVTLSKEEGIDTEANATVRRKELNGISLKDVGKVILTHGIVEKIELNEKSANFVLVGKNKKTTVFFPEAFFATASIGIKKYLEILQAYAMKNDVDVILMTEVSLVNNEIVLSVIMEECVRINALEKSGMSLVGFAARITTESTMRGEIYNG
;
A
#
# COMPACT_ATOMS: atom_id res chain seq x y z
N MET A 1 -10.04 21.51 8.12
CA MET A 1 -8.78 21.95 7.49
C MET A 1 -7.85 20.76 7.33
N LYS A 2 -6.98 20.77 6.31
CA LYS A 2 -5.89 19.80 6.17
C LYS A 2 -4.58 20.58 6.34
N ILE A 3 -3.78 20.22 7.32
CA ILE A 3 -2.45 20.81 7.53
C ILE A 3 -1.57 20.36 6.35
N LYS A 4 -0.90 21.31 5.68
CA LYS A 4 -0.13 21.06 4.46
C LYS A 4 1.38 21.13 4.65
N GLU A 5 1.84 21.66 5.78
CA GLU A 5 3.26 21.91 6.07
C GLU A 5 3.51 21.60 7.55
N ALA A 6 4.75 21.24 7.87
CA ALA A 6 5.19 21.01 9.24
C ALA A 6 6.60 21.57 9.44
N LEU A 7 6.87 22.00 10.67
CA LEU A 7 8.21 22.33 11.16
C LEU A 7 8.91 21.04 11.62
N ILE A 8 10.16 20.83 11.21
CA ILE A 8 11.01 19.72 11.68
C ILE A 8 11.72 20.18 12.95
N GLY A 9 11.47 19.49 14.08
CA GLY A 9 11.95 19.91 15.40
C GLY A 9 13.46 20.06 15.53
N ASP A 10 14.23 19.24 14.81
CA ASP A 10 15.69 19.22 14.95
C ASP A 10 16.39 20.33 14.13
N THR A 11 15.79 20.76 13.01
CA THR A 11 16.40 21.71 12.07
C THR A 11 15.67 23.05 12.01
N ASN A 12 14.47 23.15 12.60
CA ASN A 12 13.53 24.25 12.40
C ASN A 12 13.22 24.53 10.92
N GLU A 13 13.41 23.53 10.05
CA GLU A 13 13.07 23.63 8.63
C GLU A 13 11.56 23.41 8.43
N ILE A 14 10.94 24.22 7.57
CA ILE A 14 9.55 24.04 7.17
C ILE A 14 9.54 23.12 5.94
N MET A 15 8.86 21.98 6.07
CA MET A 15 8.69 21.03 4.99
C MET A 15 7.22 20.92 4.59
N SER A 16 6.98 20.90 3.27
CA SER A 16 5.67 20.63 2.71
C SER A 16 5.29 19.15 2.86
N LEU A 17 3.99 18.86 2.85
CA LEU A 17 3.45 17.50 2.87
C LEU A 17 4.07 16.62 1.77
N LYS A 18 4.36 17.20 0.60
CA LYS A 18 4.98 16.51 -0.53
C LYS A 18 6.41 16.08 -0.21
N GLN A 19 7.20 16.96 0.40
CA GLN A 19 8.57 16.63 0.81
C GLN A 19 8.58 15.64 1.98
N ILE A 20 7.60 15.72 2.89
CA ILE A 20 7.48 14.77 4.01
C ILE A 20 7.08 13.38 3.49
N SER A 21 6.23 13.30 2.45
CA SER A 21 5.78 12.02 1.90
C SER A 21 6.84 11.24 1.13
N GLU A 22 7.96 11.90 0.85
CA GLU A 22 9.16 11.31 0.26
C GLU A 22 9.99 10.50 1.27
N PHE A 23 9.81 10.71 2.58
CA PHE A 23 10.55 9.98 3.61
C PHE A 23 10.12 8.50 3.71
N ASP A 24 11.07 7.64 4.10
CA ASP A 24 10.73 6.28 4.51
C ASP A 24 9.97 6.31 5.84
N SER A 25 9.07 5.36 6.04
CA SER A 25 8.38 5.13 7.31
C SER A 25 9.28 5.03 8.55
N SER A 26 10.57 4.67 8.40
CA SER A 26 11.55 4.59 9.49
C SER A 26 12.32 5.88 9.72
N ASP A 27 12.12 6.93 8.91
CA ASP A 27 12.84 8.20 9.04
C ASP A 27 12.51 8.88 10.39
N GLU A 28 13.53 9.20 11.17
CA GLU A 28 13.39 9.76 12.51
C GLU A 28 12.70 11.13 12.49
N ARG A 29 12.86 11.91 11.42
CA ARG A 29 12.23 13.23 11.27
C ARG A 29 10.71 13.15 11.32
N LEU A 30 10.12 12.02 10.92
CA LEU A 30 8.66 11.80 11.01
C LEU A 30 8.14 11.80 12.46
N GLN A 31 9.02 11.63 13.45
CA GLN A 31 8.67 11.68 14.87
C GLN A 31 8.66 13.11 15.44
N TYR A 32 9.27 14.05 14.73
CA TYR A 32 9.53 15.43 15.17
C TYR A 32 8.85 16.46 14.26
N LEU A 33 7.62 16.19 13.84
CA LEU A 33 6.81 17.13 13.06
C LEU A 33 5.99 18.03 13.99
N PHE A 34 6.04 19.35 13.78
CA PHE A 34 5.34 20.36 14.59
C PHE A 34 4.54 21.34 13.74
N CYS A 35 3.62 22.06 14.38
CA CYS A 35 2.88 23.14 13.75
C CYS A 35 3.83 24.28 13.34
N THR A 36 3.58 24.88 12.17
CA THR A 36 4.33 26.02 11.65
C THR A 36 3.89 27.36 12.24
N ASN A 37 2.77 27.41 12.96
CA ASN A 37 2.26 28.63 13.56
C ASN A 37 3.17 29.10 14.71
N GLU A 38 3.50 30.38 14.74
CA GLU A 38 4.39 30.94 15.74
C GLU A 38 3.89 30.65 17.17
N GLY A 39 4.80 30.20 18.03
CA GLY A 39 4.50 29.82 19.42
C GLY A 39 3.67 28.53 19.60
N CYS A 40 3.25 27.85 18.52
CA CYS A 40 2.47 26.61 18.62
C CYS A 40 3.38 25.39 18.72
N THR A 41 3.33 24.70 19.86
CA THR A 41 4.14 23.48 20.13
C THR A 41 3.42 22.18 19.79
N ALA A 42 2.28 22.27 19.08
CA ALA A 42 1.47 21.11 18.77
C ALA A 42 2.21 20.15 17.82
N ARG A 43 2.41 18.91 18.29
CA ARG A 43 2.99 17.84 17.49
C ARG A 43 2.02 17.39 16.40
N LEU A 44 2.58 17.07 15.24
CA LEU A 44 1.91 16.50 14.09
C LEU A 44 2.38 15.07 13.87
N LEU A 45 1.54 14.30 13.17
CA LEU A 45 1.79 12.95 12.73
C LEU A 45 1.54 12.90 11.23
N PHE A 46 2.53 12.44 10.48
CA PHE A 46 2.36 12.14 9.06
C PHE A 46 1.57 10.84 8.88
N ILE A 47 0.52 10.90 8.06
CA ILE A 47 -0.26 9.74 7.65
C ILE A 47 0.05 9.49 6.18
N PRO A 48 0.78 8.39 5.85
CA PRO A 48 1.12 8.08 4.46
C PRO A 48 -0.13 7.75 3.65
N LYS A 49 -0.01 7.85 2.32
CA LYS A 49 -1.09 7.50 1.41
C LYS A 49 -1.48 6.04 1.58
N GLY A 50 -2.79 5.81 1.63
CA GLY A 50 -3.36 4.47 1.71
C GLY A 50 -4.74 4.49 1.05
N LYS A 51 -5.80 4.26 1.82
CA LYS A 51 -7.18 4.48 1.31
C LYS A 51 -7.51 5.96 1.13
N ASN A 52 -6.97 6.82 1.99
CA ASN A 52 -7.13 8.26 1.88
C ASN A 52 -5.82 8.86 1.37
N GLU A 53 -5.90 10.07 0.82
CA GLU A 53 -4.75 10.91 0.53
C GLU A 53 -3.86 11.07 1.77
N GLU A 54 -2.56 11.16 1.52
CA GLU A 54 -1.59 11.54 2.55
C GLU A 54 -1.97 12.89 3.18
N HIS A 55 -1.74 13.00 4.49
CA HIS A 55 -2.06 14.21 5.24
C HIS A 55 -1.32 14.25 6.57
N LEU A 56 -1.14 15.47 7.08
CA LEU A 56 -0.72 15.69 8.46
C LEU A 56 -1.93 15.72 9.38
N LYS A 57 -1.76 15.09 10.54
CA LYS A 57 -2.76 15.03 11.61
C LYS A 57 -2.15 15.47 12.92
N THR A 58 -2.86 16.28 13.70
CA THR A 58 -2.44 16.61 15.06
C THR A 58 -2.28 15.35 15.92
N TYR A 59 -1.16 15.25 16.63
CA TYR A 59 -0.84 14.15 17.51
C TYR A 59 -1.88 14.03 18.64
N LYS A 60 -2.01 12.83 19.19
CA LYS A 60 -3.04 12.55 20.21
C LYS A 60 -2.80 13.45 21.43
N LEU A 61 -3.86 14.12 21.90
CA LEU A 61 -3.85 15.03 23.07
C LEU A 61 -2.90 16.24 22.98
N ASN A 62 -2.24 16.49 21.86
CA ASN A 62 -1.43 17.70 21.66
C ASN A 62 -2.33 18.74 20.99
N ASN A 63 -2.88 19.68 21.75
CA ASN A 63 -3.74 20.71 21.17
C ASN A 63 -2.90 21.84 20.58
N HIS A 64 -3.43 22.44 19.52
CA HIS A 64 -2.95 23.74 19.08
C HIS A 64 -3.39 24.80 20.10
N ILE A 65 -2.63 25.89 20.18
CA ILE A 65 -3.00 27.08 20.99
C ILE A 65 -4.23 27.76 20.37
N ASP A 66 -4.99 28.51 21.18
CA ASP A 66 -6.28 29.10 20.76
C ASP A 66 -6.15 30.05 19.55
N ASN A 67 -5.01 30.73 19.44
CA ASN A 67 -4.72 31.64 18.32
C ASN A 67 -4.06 30.93 17.12
N CYS A 68 -4.01 29.60 17.10
CA CYS A 68 -3.49 28.87 15.96
C CYS A 68 -4.57 28.67 14.91
N GLU A 69 -4.22 28.88 13.64
CA GLU A 69 -5.13 28.61 12.52
C GLU A 69 -5.68 27.18 12.50
N ASN A 70 -4.92 26.23 13.07
CA ASN A 70 -5.29 24.82 13.13
C ASN A 70 -5.98 24.42 14.45
N PHE A 71 -6.35 25.40 15.29
CA PHE A 71 -7.07 25.16 16.53
C PHE A 71 -8.39 24.41 16.30
N PHE A 72 -8.69 23.49 17.22
CA PHE A 72 -9.99 22.84 17.30
C PHE A 72 -10.29 22.44 18.73
N GLU A 73 -11.55 22.61 19.13
CA GLU A 73 -12.04 22.05 20.37
C GLU A 73 -12.19 20.54 20.27
N ARG A 74 -11.73 19.83 21.31
CA ARG A 74 -11.99 18.40 21.45
C ARG A 74 -13.32 18.20 22.16
N LYS A 75 -14.16 17.35 21.61
CA LYS A 75 -15.39 16.89 22.27
C LYS A 75 -15.19 15.48 22.77
N GLU A 76 -15.81 15.11 23.88
CA GLU A 76 -15.81 13.69 24.27
C GLU A 76 -16.59 12.87 23.22
N LEU A 77 -15.95 11.85 22.67
CA LEU A 77 -16.59 10.84 21.83
C LEU A 77 -16.67 9.52 22.59
N LEU A 78 -17.71 8.76 22.26
CA LEU A 78 -17.85 7.37 22.68
C LEU A 78 -16.58 6.57 22.30
N GLU A 79 -16.09 5.74 23.23
CA GLU A 79 -14.92 4.87 23.09
C GLU A 79 -15.18 3.96 21.90
N ARG A 80 -14.29 4.00 20.91
CA ARG A 80 -14.36 3.08 19.79
C ARG A 80 -14.16 1.67 20.32
N MET A 81 -14.94 0.72 19.79
CA MET A 81 -14.83 -0.69 20.16
C MET A 81 -13.37 -1.13 20.10
N LYS A 82 -12.86 -1.69 21.20
CA LYS A 82 -11.58 -2.40 21.17
C LYS A 82 -11.88 -3.74 20.53
N TYR A 83 -11.32 -3.93 19.34
CA TYR A 83 -11.44 -5.20 18.66
C TYR A 83 -10.37 -6.15 19.21
N LYS A 84 -10.78 -7.35 19.66
CA LYS A 84 -9.83 -8.46 19.81
C LYS A 84 -9.67 -9.13 18.44
N ASN A 85 -8.43 -9.38 18.04
CA ASN A 85 -8.13 -10.21 16.88
C ASN A 85 -8.31 -11.65 17.32
N ASP A 86 -9.48 -12.23 17.04
CA ASP A 86 -9.78 -13.57 17.54
C ASP A 86 -9.56 -14.66 16.48
N ASN A 87 -9.61 -14.37 15.17
CA ASN A 87 -9.39 -15.37 14.10
C ASN A 87 -8.83 -14.77 12.79
N ALA A 88 -8.03 -15.56 12.05
CA ALA A 88 -7.64 -15.26 10.68
C ALA A 88 -8.78 -15.62 9.68
N ILE A 89 -8.95 -14.80 8.65
CA ILE A 89 -9.91 -15.01 7.56
C ILE A 89 -9.12 -15.23 6.27
N SER A 90 -9.43 -16.34 5.59
CA SER A 90 -8.94 -16.59 4.23
C SER A 90 -9.72 -15.74 3.24
N ILE A 91 -9.05 -15.20 2.22
CA ILE A 91 -9.67 -14.41 1.17
C ILE A 91 -9.76 -15.24 -0.12
N SER A 92 -10.95 -15.30 -0.72
CA SER A 92 -11.16 -16.01 -1.98
C SER A 92 -10.44 -15.34 -3.16
N GLU A 93 -10.05 -16.13 -4.16
CA GLU A 93 -9.41 -15.68 -5.39
C GLU A 93 -10.21 -14.58 -6.12
N GLU A 94 -11.53 -14.74 -6.19
CA GLU A 94 -12.43 -13.73 -6.78
C GLU A 94 -12.34 -12.39 -6.05
N LYS A 95 -12.24 -12.43 -4.71
CA LYS A 95 -12.14 -11.23 -3.88
C LYS A 95 -10.78 -10.56 -4.01
N ILE A 96 -9.71 -11.33 -4.18
CA ILE A 96 -8.36 -10.81 -4.49
C ILE A 96 -8.43 -10.04 -5.81
N LYS A 97 -8.94 -10.68 -6.87
CA LYS A 97 -9.11 -10.07 -8.21
C LYS A 97 -9.93 -8.78 -8.14
N GLU A 98 -11.06 -8.80 -7.43
CA GLU A 98 -11.92 -7.62 -7.23
C GLU A 98 -11.16 -6.46 -6.56
N LYS A 99 -10.42 -6.73 -5.48
CA LYS A 99 -9.68 -5.72 -4.73
C LYS A 99 -8.55 -5.11 -5.54
N ILE A 100 -7.79 -5.93 -6.27
CA ILE A 100 -6.70 -5.48 -7.14
C ILE A 100 -7.28 -4.66 -8.30
N GLN A 101 -8.32 -5.14 -8.98
CA GLN A 101 -8.98 -4.40 -10.06
C GLN A 101 -9.52 -3.05 -9.58
N ARG A 102 -10.12 -3.02 -8.38
CA ARG A 102 -10.59 -1.77 -7.78
C ARG A 102 -9.44 -0.81 -7.54
N TYR A 103 -8.31 -1.28 -7.04
CA TYR A 103 -7.16 -0.43 -6.78
C TYR A 103 -6.52 0.08 -8.07
N CYS A 104 -6.39 -0.77 -9.08
CA CYS A 104 -6.00 -0.40 -10.44
C CYS A 104 -6.87 0.74 -10.99
N ARG A 105 -8.21 0.61 -10.92
CA ARG A 105 -9.13 1.67 -11.34
C ARG A 105 -8.96 2.96 -10.54
N GLU A 106 -8.64 2.89 -9.25
CA GLU A 106 -8.43 4.07 -8.42
C GLU A 106 -7.12 4.78 -8.79
N LEU A 107 -6.04 4.04 -9.00
CA LEU A 107 -4.75 4.58 -9.47
C LEU A 107 -4.88 5.25 -10.84
N ASN A 108 -5.60 4.61 -11.77
CA ASN A 108 -5.82 5.16 -13.12
C ASN A 108 -6.81 6.34 -13.10
N LYS A 109 -7.74 6.40 -12.14
CA LYS A 109 -8.69 7.51 -11.97
C LYS A 109 -8.11 8.74 -11.29
N GLU A 110 -6.91 8.67 -10.71
CA GLU A 110 -6.23 9.89 -10.25
C GLU A 110 -5.94 10.87 -11.41
N GLU A 111 -6.11 10.48 -12.68
CA GLU A 111 -6.13 11.40 -13.84
C GLU A 111 -7.51 12.05 -14.12
N ILE A 112 -8.63 11.51 -13.61
CA ILE A 112 -9.97 12.06 -13.84
C ILE A 112 -10.59 12.48 -12.51
N ASN A 113 -10.43 13.78 -12.20
CA ASN A 113 -11.11 14.52 -11.14
C ASN A 113 -12.62 14.25 -11.15
N THR A 114 -13.07 13.20 -10.44
CA THR A 114 -14.48 12.99 -10.18
C THR A 114 -14.82 13.71 -8.87
N PRO A 115 -15.69 14.74 -8.90
CA PRO A 115 -16.05 15.45 -7.68
C PRO A 115 -16.80 14.51 -6.75
N GLN A 116 -16.13 14.07 -5.67
CA GLN A 116 -16.78 13.35 -4.59
C GLN A 116 -17.91 14.24 -4.02
N LYS A 117 -19.16 13.75 -4.08
CA LYS A 117 -20.32 14.37 -3.42
C LYS A 117 -19.99 14.64 -1.94
N LYS A 118 -19.76 15.91 -1.60
CA LYS A 118 -19.48 16.39 -0.26
C LYS A 118 -20.78 16.49 0.55
N ASN A 119 -21.30 15.36 1.02
CA ASN A 119 -22.15 15.36 2.21
C ASN A 119 -21.31 14.93 3.42
N LYS A 120 -20.37 15.79 3.82
CA LYS A 120 -19.60 15.61 5.05
C LYS A 120 -20.23 16.48 6.14
N LYS A 121 -21.04 15.86 7.00
CA LYS A 121 -21.27 16.41 8.36
C LYS A 121 -19.89 16.65 9.00
N PRO A 122 -19.68 17.76 9.72
CA PRO A 122 -18.39 18.04 10.35
C PRO A 122 -18.02 16.91 11.31
N LYS A 123 -16.88 16.26 11.05
CA LYS A 123 -16.32 15.24 11.97
C LYS A 123 -15.69 15.99 13.15
N ALA A 124 -16.29 15.86 14.34
CA ALA A 124 -15.67 16.31 15.58
C ALA A 124 -14.48 15.40 15.94
N ASN A 125 -13.39 15.99 16.41
CA ASN A 125 -12.24 15.25 16.93
C ASN A 125 -12.52 14.84 18.38
N GLY A 126 -12.63 13.53 18.61
CA GLY A 126 -13.04 12.97 19.89
C GLY A 126 -11.96 12.72 20.92
N VAL A 127 -12.34 12.82 22.19
CA VAL A 127 -11.62 12.32 23.37
C VAL A 127 -12.45 11.24 24.05
N VAL A 128 -11.83 10.15 24.52
CA VAL A 128 -12.54 9.12 25.29
C VAL A 128 -12.47 9.49 26.76
N GLY A 129 -13.61 9.69 27.43
CA GLY A 129 -13.69 9.98 28.86
C GLY A 129 -13.78 8.70 29.73
N GLU A 130 -13.58 8.83 31.04
CA GLU A 130 -13.58 7.70 32.00
C GLU A 130 -14.94 6.96 32.08
N ASN A 131 -16.05 7.61 31.77
CA ASN A 131 -17.42 7.06 31.89
C ASN A 131 -17.92 6.33 30.63
N THR A 132 -17.03 5.99 29.70
CA THR A 132 -17.46 5.50 28.39
C THR A 132 -17.66 3.98 28.38
N ARG A 133 -18.87 3.52 27.99
CA ARG A 133 -19.20 2.08 27.93
C ARG A 133 -18.32 1.36 26.89
N LYS A 134 -17.54 0.39 27.35
CA LYS A 134 -16.74 -0.52 26.50
C LYS A 134 -17.66 -1.49 25.76
N LYS A 135 -17.65 -1.45 24.42
CA LYS A 135 -18.26 -2.48 23.58
C LYS A 135 -17.13 -3.29 22.94
N ASN A 136 -17.12 -4.60 23.16
CA ASN A 136 -16.15 -5.50 22.51
C ASN A 136 -16.59 -5.74 21.07
N GLY A 137 -15.67 -5.62 20.13
CA GLY A 137 -15.86 -6.07 18.75
C GLY A 137 -14.85 -7.17 18.42
N THR A 138 -15.12 -7.94 17.38
CA THR A 138 -14.19 -8.92 16.82
C THR A 138 -13.58 -8.33 15.54
N SER A 139 -12.25 -8.29 15.45
CA SER A 139 -11.53 -7.96 14.21
C SER A 139 -10.87 -9.24 13.71
N HIS A 140 -10.74 -9.33 12.40
CA HIS A 140 -10.13 -10.47 11.75
C HIS A 140 -8.96 -10.02 10.89
N GLU A 141 -7.85 -10.76 10.96
CA GLU A 141 -6.70 -10.54 10.09
C GLU A 141 -6.85 -11.38 8.83
N VAL A 142 -6.45 -10.83 7.69
CA VAL A 142 -6.56 -11.51 6.40
C VAL A 142 -5.31 -12.35 6.20
N THR A 143 -5.47 -13.61 5.79
CA THR A 143 -4.40 -14.51 5.36
C THR A 143 -4.61 -14.90 3.89
N LEU A 144 -3.52 -15.15 3.16
CA LEU A 144 -3.58 -15.73 1.81
C LEU A 144 -3.58 -17.27 1.85
N SER A 145 -3.33 -17.87 3.02
CA SER A 145 -3.41 -19.33 3.21
C SER A 145 -4.86 -19.80 3.34
N LYS A 146 -5.26 -20.76 2.50
CA LYS A 146 -6.58 -21.40 2.56
C LYS A 146 -6.75 -22.32 3.78
N GLU A 147 -5.65 -22.79 4.37
CA GLU A 147 -5.65 -23.80 5.45
C GLU A 147 -5.80 -23.19 6.85
N GLU A 148 -5.41 -21.92 7.02
CA GLU A 148 -5.34 -21.26 8.34
C GLU A 148 -6.56 -20.37 8.64
N GLY A 149 -7.40 -20.09 7.65
CA GLY A 149 -8.50 -19.13 7.76
C GLY A 149 -9.86 -19.78 8.00
N ILE A 150 -10.71 -19.13 8.78
CA ILE A 150 -12.14 -19.44 8.76
C ILE A 150 -12.69 -18.88 7.46
N ASP A 151 -13.25 -19.77 6.62
CA ASP A 151 -13.91 -19.38 5.38
C ASP A 151 -15.14 -18.54 5.71
N THR A 152 -14.95 -17.24 5.65
CA THR A 152 -16.01 -16.26 5.86
C THR A 152 -15.92 -15.27 4.72
N GLU A 153 -16.95 -15.25 3.88
CA GLU A 153 -17.18 -14.22 2.85
C GLU A 153 -17.27 -12.79 3.42
N ALA A 154 -17.10 -12.63 4.74
CA ALA A 154 -17.05 -11.37 5.44
C ALA A 154 -16.01 -10.44 4.81
N ASN A 155 -16.32 -9.14 4.79
CA ASN A 155 -15.54 -8.09 4.15
C ASN A 155 -14.11 -7.94 4.73
N ALA A 156 -13.21 -8.86 4.37
CA ALA A 156 -11.79 -8.87 4.67
C ALA A 156 -11.19 -7.54 4.22
N THR A 157 -10.82 -6.70 5.18
CA THR A 157 -10.29 -5.36 4.87
C THR A 157 -8.78 -5.44 4.71
N VAL A 158 -8.33 -5.61 3.46
CA VAL A 158 -6.91 -5.53 3.11
C VAL A 158 -6.46 -4.07 3.15
N ARG A 159 -5.36 -3.81 3.86
CA ARG A 159 -4.79 -2.46 3.99
C ARG A 159 -4.06 -2.08 2.70
N ARG A 160 -4.15 -0.82 2.32
CA ARG A 160 -3.43 -0.27 1.16
C ARG A 160 -2.26 0.57 1.62
N LYS A 161 -1.08 0.37 1.03
CA LYS A 161 0.13 1.13 1.35
C LYS A 161 1.01 1.33 0.12
N GLU A 162 1.57 2.53 -0.01
CA GLU A 162 2.74 2.76 -0.86
C GLU A 162 3.98 2.08 -0.26
N LEU A 163 4.97 1.76 -1.09
CA LEU A 163 6.20 1.07 -0.65
C LEU A 163 6.89 1.79 0.51
N ASN A 164 7.02 3.13 0.44
CA ASN A 164 7.60 3.97 1.50
C ASN A 164 6.84 3.86 2.85
N GLY A 165 5.55 3.52 2.82
CA GLY A 165 4.71 3.44 4.01
C GLY A 165 4.73 2.08 4.72
N ILE A 166 5.43 1.08 4.18
CA ILE A 166 5.52 -0.27 4.74
C ILE A 166 6.60 -0.31 5.82
N SER A 167 6.22 -0.79 7.01
CA SER A 167 7.02 -0.74 8.24
C SER A 167 6.91 -2.04 9.05
N LEU A 168 7.68 -2.18 10.12
CA LEU A 168 7.63 -3.33 11.04
C LEU A 168 6.23 -3.60 11.63
N LYS A 169 5.37 -2.57 11.71
CA LYS A 169 3.98 -2.73 12.18
C LYS A 169 3.10 -3.52 11.22
N ASP A 170 3.57 -3.73 9.99
CA ASP A 170 2.85 -4.46 8.95
C ASP A 170 3.27 -5.93 8.87
N VAL A 171 4.34 -6.35 9.57
CA VAL A 171 4.76 -7.75 9.64
C VAL A 171 3.60 -8.62 10.15
N GLY A 172 3.41 -9.77 9.47
CA GLY A 172 2.31 -10.70 9.70
C GLY A 172 0.99 -10.28 9.05
N LYS A 173 0.95 -9.23 8.23
CA LYS A 173 -0.28 -8.74 7.60
C LYS A 173 -0.22 -8.84 6.08
N VAL A 174 -1.39 -9.09 5.50
CA VAL A 174 -1.62 -8.93 4.06
C VAL A 174 -1.87 -7.45 3.74
N ILE A 175 -1.08 -6.92 2.81
CA ILE A 175 -1.21 -5.55 2.30
C ILE A 175 -1.42 -5.56 0.79
N LEU A 176 -2.05 -4.51 0.29
CA LEU A 176 -2.18 -4.21 -1.13
C LEU A 176 -1.29 -3.01 -1.44
N THR A 177 -0.36 -3.18 -2.37
CA THR A 177 0.64 -2.18 -2.75
C THR A 177 0.82 -2.10 -4.26
N HIS A 178 1.61 -1.14 -4.73
CA HIS A 178 1.98 -0.97 -6.12
C HIS A 178 3.41 -0.44 -6.23
N GLY A 179 4.05 -0.60 -7.38
CA GLY A 179 5.36 -0.03 -7.65
C GLY A 179 5.80 -0.29 -9.08
N ILE A 180 6.85 0.41 -9.49
CA ILE A 180 7.46 0.24 -10.81
C ILE A 180 8.54 -0.84 -10.69
N VAL A 181 8.52 -1.84 -11.57
CA VAL A 181 9.52 -2.88 -11.63
C VAL A 181 10.82 -2.31 -12.21
N GLU A 182 11.89 -2.33 -11.42
CA GLU A 182 13.25 -2.00 -11.88
C GLU A 182 13.98 -3.24 -12.38
N LYS A 183 13.81 -4.37 -11.68
CA LYS A 183 14.51 -5.61 -12.00
C LYS A 183 13.64 -6.81 -11.68
N ILE A 184 13.71 -7.83 -12.54
CA ILE A 184 13.18 -9.16 -12.27
C ILE A 184 14.34 -10.14 -12.29
N GLU A 185 14.46 -10.96 -11.25
CA GLU A 185 15.40 -12.07 -11.17
C GLU A 185 14.60 -13.37 -11.12
N LEU A 186 14.86 -14.27 -12.06
CA LEU A 186 14.18 -15.55 -12.16
C LEU A 186 15.14 -16.67 -11.80
N ASN A 187 14.69 -17.54 -10.91
CA ASN A 187 15.33 -18.80 -10.58
C ASN A 187 14.47 -19.96 -11.11
N GLU A 188 14.93 -21.19 -10.89
CA GLU A 188 14.19 -22.37 -11.34
C GLU A 188 12.78 -22.45 -10.75
N LYS A 189 12.65 -22.11 -9.47
CA LYS A 189 11.43 -22.26 -8.65
C LYS A 189 11.03 -20.99 -7.89
N SER A 190 11.66 -19.86 -8.17
CA SER A 190 11.35 -18.61 -7.47
C SER A 190 11.59 -17.41 -8.37
N ALA A 191 11.04 -16.26 -7.99
CA ALA A 191 11.38 -14.99 -8.62
C ALA A 191 11.49 -13.86 -7.59
N ASN A 192 12.32 -12.86 -7.88
CA ASN A 192 12.41 -11.62 -7.12
C ASN A 192 12.11 -10.44 -8.04
N PHE A 193 11.21 -9.57 -7.61
CA PHE A 193 10.98 -8.28 -8.26
C PHE A 193 11.58 -7.21 -7.37
N VAL A 194 12.47 -6.39 -7.91
CA VAL A 194 12.91 -5.15 -7.26
C VAL A 194 11.97 -4.06 -7.72
N LEU A 195 11.12 -3.59 -6.80
CA LEU A 195 10.19 -2.50 -7.05
C LEU A 195 10.75 -1.18 -6.56
N VAL A 196 10.50 -0.13 -7.32
CA VAL A 196 10.84 1.25 -7.01
C VAL A 196 9.56 2.00 -6.68
N GLY A 197 9.51 2.53 -5.46
CA GLY A 197 8.55 3.53 -5.03
C GLY A 197 9.09 4.94 -5.24
N LYS A 198 8.62 5.92 -4.47
CA LYS A 198 9.15 7.29 -4.55
C LYS A 198 10.64 7.34 -4.23
N ASN A 199 11.02 6.85 -3.04
CA ASN A 199 12.40 6.87 -2.53
C ASN A 199 12.83 5.55 -1.88
N LYS A 200 12.00 4.51 -1.99
CA LYS A 200 12.27 3.19 -1.42
C LYS A 200 12.34 2.16 -2.53
N LYS A 201 13.37 1.32 -2.49
CA LYS A 201 13.42 0.07 -3.23
C LYS A 201 12.95 -1.05 -2.33
N THR A 202 12.15 -1.97 -2.87
CA THR A 202 11.63 -3.09 -2.09
C THR A 202 11.64 -4.34 -2.93
N THR A 203 12.25 -5.39 -2.40
CA THR A 203 12.26 -6.71 -3.02
C THR A 203 10.97 -7.43 -2.68
N VAL A 204 10.27 -7.88 -3.71
CA VAL A 204 9.10 -8.75 -3.62
C VAL A 204 9.50 -10.15 -4.06
N PHE A 205 9.31 -11.11 -3.18
CA PHE A 205 9.65 -12.51 -3.37
C PHE A 205 8.43 -13.33 -3.83
N PHE A 206 8.66 -14.15 -4.84
CA PHE A 206 7.73 -15.13 -5.38
C PHE A 206 8.29 -16.52 -5.04
N PRO A 207 7.80 -17.18 -3.98
CA PRO A 207 8.31 -18.47 -3.51
C PRO A 207 7.90 -19.63 -4.42
N GLU A 208 8.46 -20.82 -4.18
CA GLU A 208 8.07 -22.05 -4.90
C GLU A 208 6.56 -22.33 -4.83
N ALA A 209 5.91 -22.02 -3.71
CA ALA A 209 4.47 -22.17 -3.55
C ALA A 209 3.66 -21.37 -4.59
N PHE A 210 4.14 -20.19 -5.00
CA PHE A 210 3.52 -19.41 -6.07
C PHE A 210 3.51 -20.18 -7.39
N PHE A 211 4.65 -20.76 -7.75
CA PHE A 211 4.80 -21.52 -8.99
C PHE A 211 4.06 -22.86 -8.95
N ALA A 212 3.85 -23.44 -7.77
CA ALA A 212 3.11 -24.68 -7.59
C ALA A 212 1.61 -24.53 -7.88
N THR A 213 1.04 -23.35 -7.62
CA THR A 213 -0.39 -23.08 -7.82
C THR A 213 -0.71 -22.28 -9.09
N ALA A 214 0.30 -21.68 -9.71
CA ALA A 214 0.11 -20.81 -10.85
C ALA A 214 -0.20 -21.56 -12.16
N SER A 215 -0.76 -20.82 -13.11
CA SER A 215 -1.15 -21.33 -14.43
C SER A 215 0.04 -21.85 -15.25
N ILE A 216 -0.25 -22.82 -16.11
CA ILE A 216 0.71 -23.38 -17.06
C ILE A 216 1.20 -22.25 -17.96
N GLY A 217 2.49 -21.90 -17.84
CA GLY A 217 3.12 -20.83 -18.61
C GLY A 217 3.49 -19.57 -17.82
N ILE A 218 3.18 -19.49 -16.52
CA ILE A 218 3.54 -18.32 -15.69
C ILE A 218 5.04 -18.00 -15.75
N LYS A 219 5.91 -19.01 -15.75
CA LYS A 219 7.36 -18.82 -15.83
C LYS A 219 7.75 -18.12 -17.14
N LYS A 220 7.19 -18.59 -18.26
CA LYS A 220 7.43 -17.98 -19.57
C LYS A 220 6.92 -16.55 -19.63
N TYR A 221 5.78 -16.28 -18.99
CA TYR A 221 5.25 -14.93 -18.86
C TYR A 221 6.20 -14.02 -18.07
N LEU A 222 6.76 -14.50 -16.96
CA LEU A 222 7.73 -13.73 -16.17
C LEU A 222 9.04 -13.48 -16.93
N GLU A 223 9.52 -14.43 -17.74
CA GLU A 223 10.67 -14.23 -18.65
C GLU A 223 10.41 -13.11 -19.66
N ILE A 224 9.23 -13.14 -20.29
CA ILE A 224 8.78 -12.11 -21.22
C ILE A 224 8.69 -10.74 -20.52
N LEU A 225 8.14 -10.72 -19.31
CA LEU A 225 8.03 -9.52 -18.50
C LEU A 225 9.40 -8.94 -18.11
N GLN A 226 10.35 -9.80 -17.74
CA GLN A 226 11.73 -9.40 -17.43
C GLN A 226 12.36 -8.68 -18.62
N ALA A 227 12.27 -9.25 -19.83
CA ALA A 227 12.79 -8.62 -21.04
C ALA A 227 12.08 -7.30 -21.37
N TYR A 228 10.77 -7.22 -21.13
CA TYR A 228 9.99 -6.00 -21.36
C TYR A 228 10.33 -4.88 -20.36
N ALA A 229 10.50 -5.21 -19.08
CA ALA A 229 10.84 -4.28 -18.01
C ALA A 229 12.24 -3.65 -18.17
N MET A 230 13.15 -4.31 -18.90
CA MET A 230 14.45 -3.72 -19.25
C MET A 230 14.34 -2.50 -20.17
N LYS A 231 13.22 -2.36 -20.91
CA LYS A 231 13.04 -1.32 -21.93
C LYS A 231 11.87 -0.38 -21.63
N ASN A 232 11.02 -0.71 -20.66
CA ASN A 232 9.78 -0.01 -20.37
C ASN A 232 9.51 0.02 -18.87
N ASP A 233 8.87 1.09 -18.41
CA ASP A 233 8.35 1.15 -17.05
C ASP A 233 7.16 0.21 -16.90
N VAL A 234 7.29 -0.77 -16.00
CA VAL A 234 6.24 -1.74 -15.70
C VAL A 234 5.68 -1.44 -14.32
N ASP A 235 4.50 -0.82 -14.28
CA ASP A 235 3.74 -0.68 -13.03
C ASP A 235 3.05 -1.99 -12.67
N VAL A 236 3.23 -2.46 -11.44
CA VAL A 236 2.60 -3.67 -10.89
C VAL A 236 1.82 -3.33 -9.63
N ILE A 237 0.69 -4.00 -9.46
CA ILE A 237 -0.14 -3.97 -8.26
C ILE A 237 -0.10 -5.35 -7.63
N LEU A 238 0.20 -5.40 -6.33
CA LEU A 238 0.48 -6.63 -5.62
C LEU A 238 -0.30 -6.72 -4.32
N MET A 239 -0.87 -7.88 -4.04
CA MET A 239 -1.30 -8.27 -2.70
C MET A 239 -0.21 -9.15 -2.09
N THR A 240 0.39 -8.70 -0.98
CA THR A 240 1.59 -9.33 -0.42
C THR A 240 1.41 -9.62 1.06
N GLU A 241 1.97 -10.73 1.50
CA GLU A 241 2.26 -10.97 2.92
C GLU A 241 3.55 -10.26 3.30
N VAL A 242 3.53 -9.55 4.42
CA VAL A 242 4.71 -8.87 4.95
C VAL A 242 5.36 -9.78 5.99
N SER A 243 6.59 -10.19 5.73
CA SER A 243 7.40 -10.96 6.66
C SER A 243 8.66 -10.21 7.05
N LEU A 244 9.31 -10.67 8.12
CA LEU A 244 10.61 -10.17 8.57
C LEU A 244 11.62 -11.32 8.41
N VAL A 245 12.58 -11.16 7.51
CA VAL A 245 13.63 -12.15 7.24
C VAL A 245 14.97 -11.46 7.40
N ASN A 246 15.85 -11.98 8.26
CA ASN A 246 17.17 -11.38 8.54
C ASN A 246 17.10 -9.88 8.90
N ASN A 247 16.11 -9.47 9.69
CA ASN A 247 15.80 -8.07 10.03
C ASN A 247 15.39 -7.15 8.87
N GLU A 248 15.13 -7.71 7.69
CA GLU A 248 14.63 -6.97 6.54
C GLU A 248 13.16 -7.32 6.27
N ILE A 249 12.39 -6.30 5.89
CA ILE A 249 10.99 -6.48 5.50
C ILE A 249 10.98 -7.10 4.11
N VAL A 250 10.39 -8.30 4.00
CA VAL A 250 10.21 -9.00 2.74
C VAL A 250 8.72 -9.05 2.41
N LEU A 251 8.38 -8.69 1.18
CA LEU A 251 7.03 -8.82 0.65
C LEU A 251 6.93 -10.12 -0.15
N SER A 252 5.97 -10.98 0.18
CA SER A 252 5.80 -12.26 -0.52
C SER A 252 4.47 -12.33 -1.25
N VAL A 253 4.52 -12.81 -2.49
CA VAL A 253 3.35 -13.07 -3.32
C VAL A 253 3.15 -14.58 -3.38
N ILE A 254 2.05 -15.07 -2.81
CA ILE A 254 1.83 -16.52 -2.66
C ILE A 254 0.99 -17.13 -3.78
N MET A 255 0.16 -16.33 -4.48
CA MET A 255 -0.74 -16.82 -5.53
C MET A 255 -0.67 -15.93 -6.79
N GLU A 256 -0.95 -16.49 -7.96
CA GLU A 256 -0.97 -15.75 -9.23
C GLU A 256 -1.95 -14.57 -9.19
N GLU A 257 -3.12 -14.77 -8.59
CA GLU A 257 -4.17 -13.77 -8.42
C GLU A 257 -3.71 -12.53 -7.65
N CYS A 258 -2.68 -12.67 -6.83
CA CYS A 258 -2.14 -11.58 -6.03
C CYS A 258 -1.31 -10.59 -6.84
N VAL A 259 -1.06 -10.85 -8.14
CA VAL A 259 -0.29 -9.96 -9.01
C VAL A 259 -1.12 -9.46 -10.16
N ARG A 260 -0.98 -8.18 -10.44
CA ARG A 260 -1.47 -7.59 -11.68
C ARG A 260 -0.47 -6.62 -12.25
N ILE A 261 -0.29 -6.68 -13.56
CA ILE A 261 0.54 -5.74 -14.30
C ILE A 261 -0.35 -4.61 -14.82
N ASN A 262 -0.18 -3.42 -14.27
CA ASN A 262 -0.98 -2.24 -14.59
C ASN A 262 -0.58 -1.59 -15.92
N ALA A 263 0.64 -1.85 -16.42
CA ALA A 263 1.11 -1.37 -17.72
C ALA A 263 0.21 -1.78 -18.91
N LEU A 264 -0.59 -2.84 -18.76
CA LEU A 264 -1.34 -3.47 -19.85
C LEU A 264 -2.67 -2.75 -20.23
N GLU A 265 -3.27 -1.97 -19.31
CA GLU A 265 -4.53 -1.26 -19.59
C GLU A 265 -4.36 0.05 -20.37
N LYS A 266 -3.17 0.68 -20.38
CA LYS A 266 -2.90 1.79 -21.31
C LYS A 266 -2.95 1.34 -22.78
N SER A 267 -2.80 0.03 -23.05
CA SER A 267 -2.85 -0.59 -24.38
C SER A 267 -4.11 -1.41 -24.69
N GLY A 268 -4.99 -1.67 -23.71
CA GLY A 268 -6.22 -2.45 -23.90
C GLY A 268 -6.01 -3.95 -24.23
N MET A 269 -4.87 -4.55 -23.86
CA MET A 269 -4.51 -5.93 -24.24
C MET A 269 -4.60 -6.92 -23.07
N SER A 270 -5.04 -8.15 -23.36
CA SER A 270 -4.99 -9.28 -22.41
C SER A 270 -3.57 -9.82 -22.22
N LEU A 271 -3.31 -10.57 -21.14
CA LEU A 271 -2.03 -11.25 -20.90
C LEU A 271 -1.58 -12.10 -22.11
N VAL A 272 -2.52 -12.82 -22.73
CA VAL A 272 -2.28 -13.65 -23.91
C VAL A 272 -1.93 -12.79 -25.14
N GLY A 273 -2.65 -11.68 -25.33
CA GLY A 273 -2.36 -10.73 -26.40
C GLY A 273 -0.98 -10.07 -26.26
N PHE A 274 -0.55 -9.79 -25.03
CA PHE A 274 0.76 -9.21 -24.75
C PHE A 274 1.90 -10.19 -25.06
N ALA A 275 1.78 -11.45 -24.64
CA ALA A 275 2.76 -12.48 -24.96
C ALA A 275 2.88 -12.73 -26.48
N ALA A 276 1.74 -12.68 -27.20
CA ALA A 276 1.71 -12.78 -28.66
C ALA A 276 2.33 -11.55 -29.36
N ARG A 277 2.16 -10.34 -28.77
CA ARG A 277 2.75 -9.11 -29.32
C ARG A 277 4.25 -9.02 -29.10
N ILE A 278 4.74 -9.42 -27.94
CA ILE A 278 6.19 -9.45 -27.69
C ILE A 278 6.87 -10.46 -28.60
N THR A 279 6.28 -11.65 -28.78
CA THR A 279 6.81 -12.64 -29.71
C THR A 279 6.76 -12.18 -31.17
N THR A 280 5.75 -11.42 -31.59
CA THR A 280 5.70 -10.86 -32.95
C THR A 280 6.64 -9.67 -33.15
N GLU A 281 6.81 -8.78 -32.17
CA GLU A 281 7.77 -7.67 -32.24
C GLU A 281 9.23 -8.15 -32.19
N SER A 282 9.55 -9.22 -31.44
CA SER A 282 10.88 -9.85 -31.47
C SER A 282 11.15 -10.55 -32.80
N THR A 283 10.14 -11.18 -33.39
CA THR A 283 10.23 -11.83 -34.71
C THR A 283 10.41 -10.80 -35.83
N MET A 284 9.72 -9.64 -35.75
CA MET A 284 9.85 -8.56 -36.75
C MET A 284 11.15 -7.76 -36.62
N ARG A 285 11.82 -7.79 -35.45
CA ARG A 285 13.15 -7.19 -35.27
C ARG A 285 14.32 -8.14 -35.59
N GLY A 286 14.05 -9.35 -36.07
CA GLY A 286 15.09 -10.31 -36.46
C GLY A 286 15.88 -10.88 -35.29
N GLU A 287 15.38 -10.76 -34.05
CA GLU A 287 16.01 -11.38 -32.88
C GLU A 287 15.53 -12.84 -32.78
N ILE A 288 16.18 -13.71 -33.57
CA ILE A 288 16.08 -15.16 -33.41
C ILE A 288 16.78 -15.51 -32.10
N TYR A 289 16.02 -15.80 -31.04
CA TYR A 289 16.53 -16.57 -29.91
C TYR A 289 16.73 -18.02 -30.35
N ASN A 290 17.94 -18.33 -30.81
CA ASN A 290 18.43 -19.71 -30.90
C ASN A 290 19.03 -20.10 -29.55
N GLY A 291 18.46 -21.11 -28.91
CA GLY A 291 19.02 -21.77 -27.72
C GLY A 291 18.00 -21.96 -26.61
#